data_AF-A0A526S4S7-F1
#
_entry.id   AF-A0A526S4S7-F1
#
_cell.length_a   1.000
_cell.length_b   1.000
_cell.length_c   1.000
_cell.angle_alpha   90.00
_cell.angle_beta   90.00
_cell.angle_gamma   90.00
#
_symmetry.space_group_name_H-M   'P 1'
#
loop_
_entity.id
_entity.type
_entity.pdbx_description
1 polymer ?
#
loop_
_entity_poly.entity_id
_entity_poly.type
_entity_poly.pdbx_seq_one_letter_code
_entity_poly.pdbx_strand_id
1 'polypeptide(L)' 'GDSILDAWIFANGASVDSVWVHGRKQVSGGQHARREPIAERFRAVMTALSAA' A
#
# COMPACT_ATOMS: atom_id res chain seq x y z
N GLY A 1 23.63 -10.96 -9.32
CA GLY A 1 22.56 -10.72 -8.33
C GLY A 1 21.59 -11.87 -8.37
N ASP A 2 20.72 -11.94 -7.38
CA ASP A 2 19.56 -12.83 -7.41
C ASP A 2 18.56 -12.23 -8.42
N SER A 3 18.32 -12.93 -9.52
CA SER A 3 17.48 -12.42 -10.62
C SER A 3 16.04 -12.15 -10.21
N ILE A 4 15.52 -12.81 -9.16
CA ILE A 4 14.16 -12.60 -8.66
C ILE A 4 14.11 -11.29 -7.87
N LEU A 5 15.07 -11.07 -6.97
CA LEU A 5 15.14 -9.83 -6.20
C LEU A 5 15.49 -8.63 -7.09
N ASP A 6 16.39 -8.82 -8.05
CA ASP A 6 16.76 -7.78 -9.01
C ASP A 6 15.56 -7.36 -9.86
N ALA A 7 14.74 -8.31 -10.30
CA ALA A 7 13.50 -8.04 -11.03
C ALA A 7 12.48 -7.27 -10.18
N TRP A 8 12.30 -7.64 -8.92
CA TRP A 8 11.35 -6.98 -8.01
C TRP A 8 11.79 -5.55 -7.66
N ILE A 9 13.05 -5.37 -7.25
CA ILE A 9 13.56 -4.10 -6.70
C ILE A 9 13.86 -3.09 -7.81
N PHE A 10 14.49 -3.53 -8.91
CA PHE A 10 15.05 -2.61 -9.90
C PHE A 10 14.30 -2.58 -11.24
N ALA A 11 13.54 -3.63 -11.58
CA ALA A 11 12.89 -3.74 -12.88
C ALA A 11 11.35 -3.73 -12.83
N ASN A 12 10.74 -3.46 -11.67
CA ASN A 12 9.28 -3.47 -11.49
C ASN A 12 8.62 -4.79 -11.98
N GLY A 13 9.35 -5.91 -11.89
CA GLY A 13 8.93 -7.22 -12.39
C GLY A 13 7.95 -7.96 -11.48
N ALA A 14 7.68 -7.44 -10.28
CA ALA A 14 6.74 -8.00 -9.34
C ALA A 14 6.10 -6.89 -8.48
N SER A 15 4.91 -7.15 -7.96
CA SER A 15 4.23 -6.29 -7.00
C SER A 15 3.88 -7.06 -5.73
N VAL A 16 3.68 -6.33 -4.63
CA VAL A 16 3.31 -6.95 -3.34
C VAL A 16 1.84 -7.36 -3.39
N ASP A 17 1.57 -8.66 -3.31
CA ASP A 17 0.20 -9.18 -3.19
C ASP A 17 -0.30 -9.12 -1.73
N SER A 18 0.47 -9.67 -0.79
CA SER A 18 0.02 -9.94 0.58
C SER A 18 1.03 -9.46 1.62
N VAL A 19 0.54 -8.84 2.70
CA VAL A 19 1.36 -8.43 3.86
C VAL A 19 0.68 -8.88 5.15
N TRP A 20 1.46 -9.48 6.05
CA TRP A 20 0.99 -10.01 7.34
C TRP A 20 1.75 -9.36 8.50
N VAL A 21 1.03 -8.98 9.55
CA VAL A 21 1.59 -8.38 10.77
C VAL A 21 0.91 -9.02 11.97
N HIS A 22 1.69 -9.57 12.90
CA HIS A 22 1.18 -10.30 14.09
C HIS A 22 0.14 -11.37 13.72
N GLY A 23 0.37 -12.14 12.66
CA GLY A 23 -0.54 -13.20 12.19
C GLY A 23 -1.82 -12.69 11.50
N ARG A 24 -1.98 -11.38 11.29
CA ARG A 24 -3.15 -10.79 10.62
C ARG A 24 -2.77 -10.29 9.23
N LYS A 25 -3.55 -10.67 8.22
CA LYS A 25 -3.38 -10.22 6.84
C LYS A 25 -3.84 -8.76 6.72
N GLN A 26 -2.87 -7.85 6.58
CA GLN A 26 -3.12 -6.41 6.45
C GLN A 26 -3.34 -6.00 4.99
N VAL A 27 -2.71 -6.70 4.05
CA VAL A 27 -2.82 -6.42 2.60
C VAL A 27 -3.20 -7.71 1.87
N SER A 28 -4.13 -7.60 0.92
CA SER A 28 -4.48 -8.65 -0.04
C SER A 28 -4.66 -8.06 -1.43
N GLY A 29 -4.14 -8.69 -2.48
CA GLY A 29 -4.20 -8.13 -3.85
C GLY A 29 -3.57 -6.75 -3.95
N GLY A 30 -2.53 -6.46 -3.16
CA GLY A 30 -1.90 -5.14 -3.08
C GLY A 30 -2.74 -4.06 -2.38
N GLN A 31 -3.89 -4.41 -1.79
CA GLN A 31 -4.77 -3.46 -1.12
C GLN A 31 -4.82 -3.67 0.40
N HIS A 32 -4.55 -2.59 1.15
CA HIS A 32 -4.64 -2.60 2.61
C HIS A 32 -6.09 -2.73 3.08
N ALA A 33 -6.34 -3.52 4.13
CA ALA A 33 -7.68 -3.84 4.65
C ALA A 33 -8.52 -2.62 5.05
N ARG A 34 -7.87 -1.48 5.37
CA ARG A 34 -8.53 -0.20 5.70
C ARG A 34 -8.29 0.91 4.69
N ARG A 35 -7.93 0.58 3.44
CA ARG A 35 -7.56 1.56 2.40
C ARG A 35 -8.63 2.65 2.23
N GLU A 36 -9.88 2.27 2.05
CA GLU A 36 -11.00 3.19 1.79
C GLU A 36 -11.27 4.19 2.92
N PRO A 37 -11.53 3.75 4.17
CA PRO A 37 -11.81 4.69 5.26
C PRO A 37 -10.61 5.60 5.59
N ILE A 38 -9.38 5.12 5.41
CA ILE A 38 -8.17 5.94 5.57
C ILE A 38 -8.10 7.00 4.47
N ALA A 39 -8.33 6.61 3.21
CA ALA A 39 -8.26 7.52 2.07
C ALA A 39 -9.36 8.59 2.10
N GLU A 40 -10.55 8.26 2.57
CA GLU A 40 -11.63 9.23 2.79
C GLU A 40 -11.26 10.26 3.85
N ARG A 41 -10.86 9.79 5.05
CA ARG A 41 -10.44 10.67 6.14
C ARG A 41 -9.28 11.58 5.72
N PHE A 42 -8.29 11.03 5.03
CA PHE A 42 -7.16 11.80 4.53
C PHE A 42 -7.62 12.91 3.58
N ARG A 43 -8.45 12.58 2.58
CA ARG A 43 -8.97 13.57 1.63
C ARG A 43 -9.75 14.68 2.33
N ALA A 44 -10.66 14.32 3.26
CA ALA A 44 -11.45 15.31 3.99
C ALA A 44 -10.56 16.31 4.76
N VAL A 45 -9.53 15.81 5.44
CA VAL A 45 -8.57 16.67 6.17
C VAL A 45 -7.78 17.55 5.21
N MET A 46 -7.26 16.99 4.11
CA MET A 46 -6.49 17.77 3.14
C MET A 46 -7.33 18.86 2.48
N THR A 47 -8.59 18.57 2.14
CA THR A 47 -9.52 19.59 1.61
C THR A 47 -9.74 20.73 2.60
N ALA A 48 -9.93 20.42 3.88
CA ALA A 48 -10.11 21.44 4.91
C ALA A 48 -8.85 22.31 5.08
N LEU A 49 -7.66 21.70 5.04
CA LEU A 49 -6.38 22.41 5.18
C LEU A 49 -6.06 23.29 3.97
N SER A 50 -6.42 22.87 2.76
CA SER A 50 -6.15 23.63 1.53
C SER A 50 -7.16 24.76 1.27
N ALA A 51 -8.26 24.83 2.03
CA ALA A 51 -9.28 25.87 1.91
C ALA A 51 -9.09 27.04 2.89
N ALA A 52 -8.12 26.93 3.80
CA ALA A 52 -7.69 27.99 4.74
C ALA A 52 -6.52 28.78 4.14
#